data_AF-A0A8J3PF97-F1
#
_entry.id   AF-A0A8J3PF97-F1
#
_cell.length_a   1.000
_cell.length_b   1.000
_cell.length_c   1.000
_cell.angle_alpha   90.00
_cell.angle_beta   90.00
_cell.angle_gamma   90.00
#
_symmetry.space_group_name_H-M   'P 1'
#
loop_
_entity.id
_entity.type
_entity.pdbx_description
1 polymer ?
#
loop_
_entity_poly.entity_id
_entity_poly.type
_entity_poly.pdbx_seq_one_letter_code
_entity_poly.pdbx_strand_id
1 'polypeptide(L)'
;MSFVSARVLGWTALALAVAATIAVVPPLIMPGPQPDRPPSAAGPSGLPTGSPTPAVTPRTSAPPRPSVPPAARSHAVLPPRATAPAAFKPVTVHAADPANLRVGARVIACPTCVDGSRVGYIGGPNTLAVRVTGVPRAGEWTLSVVYETEQPRTLKIAVDGGPVRELALAGAGSWLIPVRTSLRLRLPKGACWIRFFNDTGSAPDINTITVG
;
A
#
# COMPACT_ATOMS: atom_id res chain seq x y z
N MET A 1 -34.25 39.96 48.59
CA MET A 1 -35.06 40.73 47.62
C MET A 1 -34.12 41.65 46.85
N SER A 2 -34.38 41.82 45.55
CA SER A 2 -33.88 42.86 44.63
C SER A 2 -32.72 42.54 43.67
N PHE A 3 -33.15 41.94 42.55
CA PHE A 3 -32.95 42.34 41.14
C PHE A 3 -31.55 42.48 40.52
N VAL A 4 -31.36 41.56 39.57
CA VAL A 4 -30.62 41.62 38.30
C VAL A 4 -30.61 43.00 37.63
N SER A 5 -29.48 43.39 37.05
CA SER A 5 -29.45 44.33 35.92
C SER A 5 -28.42 43.88 34.89
N ALA A 6 -28.93 43.41 33.75
CA ALA A 6 -28.18 43.03 32.57
C ALA A 6 -27.73 44.29 31.81
N ARG A 7 -26.44 44.39 31.52
CA ARG A 7 -25.92 45.40 30.58
C ARG A 7 -25.83 44.81 29.19
N VAL A 8 -26.70 45.30 28.33
CA VAL A 8 -26.71 45.17 26.87
C VAL A 8 -25.53 45.96 26.31
N LEU A 9 -24.70 45.32 25.49
CA LEU A 9 -23.88 46.00 24.48
C LEU A 9 -23.86 45.15 23.22
N GLY A 10 -24.66 45.56 22.24
CA GLY A 10 -24.63 45.06 20.88
C GLY A 10 -23.34 45.48 20.20
N TRP A 11 -22.71 44.54 19.50
CA TRP A 11 -21.59 44.80 18.61
C TRP A 11 -21.99 44.45 17.19
N THR A 12 -21.85 45.47 16.38
CA THR A 12 -22.05 45.62 14.94
C THR A 12 -21.52 44.48 14.08
N ALA A 13 -22.33 44.17 13.06
CA ALA A 13 -22.04 43.26 11.96
C ALA A 13 -20.81 43.70 11.14
N LEU A 14 -19.96 42.73 10.79
CA LEU A 14 -18.94 42.88 9.76
C LEU A 14 -19.29 41.92 8.61
N ALA A 15 -19.90 42.47 7.55
CA ALA A 15 -20.10 41.75 6.30
C ALA A 15 -18.82 41.84 5.46
N LEU A 16 -18.11 40.72 5.32
CA LEU A 16 -16.99 40.60 4.39
C LEU A 16 -17.51 40.13 3.03
N ALA A 17 -17.40 41.01 2.04
CA ALA A 17 -17.66 40.71 0.63
C ALA A 17 -16.60 39.73 0.10
N VAL A 18 -17.04 38.57 -0.39
CA VAL A 18 -16.17 37.62 -1.11
C VAL A 18 -16.25 37.96 -2.59
N ALA A 19 -15.16 38.48 -3.15
CA ALA A 19 -15.00 38.64 -4.58
C ALA A 19 -14.70 37.26 -5.21
N ALA A 20 -15.59 36.78 -6.08
CA ALA A 20 -15.41 35.56 -6.83
C ALA A 20 -14.54 35.81 -8.08
N THR A 21 -13.31 35.30 -8.07
CA THR A 21 -12.44 35.27 -9.26
C THR A 21 -12.85 34.07 -10.12
N ILE A 22 -13.48 34.34 -11.26
CA ILE A 22 -13.76 33.32 -12.29
C ILE A 22 -12.45 33.02 -13.02
N ALA A 23 -11.86 31.86 -12.76
CA ALA A 23 -10.77 31.33 -13.58
C ALA A 23 -11.37 30.70 -14.84
N VAL A 24 -11.13 31.31 -16.00
CA VAL A 24 -11.44 30.74 -17.31
C VAL A 24 -10.43 29.63 -17.60
N VAL A 25 -10.87 28.38 -17.59
CA VAL A 25 -10.06 27.22 -17.97
C VAL A 25 -10.24 26.98 -19.48
N PRO A 26 -9.16 26.94 -20.29
CA PRO A 26 -9.27 26.58 -21.70
C PRO A 26 -9.65 25.10 -21.89
N PRO A 27 -10.43 24.74 -22.92
CA PRO A 27 -10.80 23.34 -23.14
C PRO A 27 -9.58 22.50 -23.53
N LEU A 28 -9.39 21.38 -22.83
CA LEU A 28 -8.44 20.33 -23.19
C LEU A 28 -8.89 19.66 -24.50
N ILE A 29 -8.07 19.80 -25.53
CA ILE A 29 -8.15 19.03 -26.78
C ILE A 29 -7.82 17.57 -26.44
N MET A 30 -8.81 16.68 -26.56
CA MET A 30 -8.62 15.23 -26.42
C MET A 30 -8.02 14.68 -27.72
N PRO A 31 -6.88 13.96 -27.68
CA PRO A 31 -6.44 13.15 -28.82
C PRO A 31 -7.42 12.00 -29.03
N GLY A 32 -7.95 11.87 -30.24
CA GLY A 32 -8.84 10.78 -30.62
C GLY A 32 -8.14 9.41 -30.65
N PRO A 33 -8.91 8.30 -30.74
CA PRO A 33 -8.39 6.94 -30.72
C PRO A 33 -7.61 6.62 -32.01
N GLN A 34 -6.36 6.18 -31.90
CA GLN A 34 -5.61 5.61 -33.03
C GLN A 34 -6.08 4.17 -33.29
N PRO A 35 -6.39 3.80 -34.54
CA PRO A 35 -6.69 2.42 -34.91
C PRO A 35 -5.43 1.54 -34.92
N ASP A 36 -5.66 0.29 -34.51
CA ASP A 36 -4.69 -0.80 -34.33
C ASP A 36 -3.81 -1.07 -35.56
N ARG A 37 -2.53 -1.33 -35.32
CA ARG A 37 -1.57 -1.82 -36.32
C ARG A 37 -1.45 -3.35 -36.20
N PRO A 38 -1.72 -4.13 -37.27
CA PRO A 38 -1.53 -5.58 -37.27
C PRO A 38 -0.05 -6.00 -37.42
N PRO A 39 0.30 -7.24 -37.02
CA PRO A 39 1.68 -7.75 -37.01
C PRO A 39 2.16 -8.18 -38.40
N SER A 40 3.44 -7.95 -38.69
CA SER A 40 4.10 -8.39 -39.93
C SER A 40 4.91 -9.66 -39.69
N ALA A 41 4.58 -10.71 -40.45
CA ALA A 41 5.32 -11.96 -40.56
C ALA A 41 5.98 -12.06 -41.95
N ALA A 42 7.19 -12.63 -42.01
CA ALA A 42 7.85 -13.39 -43.10
C ALA A 42 9.37 -13.39 -42.84
N GLY A 43 10.16 -14.46 -43.04
CA GLY A 43 9.97 -15.61 -43.91
C GLY A 43 10.95 -16.79 -43.62
N PRO A 44 11.11 -17.75 -44.56
CA PRO A 44 11.58 -19.10 -44.27
C PRO A 44 12.93 -19.52 -44.92
N SER A 45 13.32 -20.76 -44.57
CA SER A 45 14.09 -21.76 -45.36
C SER A 45 15.61 -21.88 -45.14
N GLY A 46 16.03 -23.11 -44.82
CA GLY A 46 17.41 -23.59 -44.94
C GLY A 46 17.70 -24.89 -44.17
N LEU A 47 17.42 -26.05 -44.79
CA LEU A 47 18.00 -27.36 -44.43
C LEU A 47 19.26 -27.58 -45.28
N PRO A 48 20.21 -28.40 -44.80
CA PRO A 48 20.64 -29.48 -45.70
C PRO A 48 20.82 -30.85 -45.02
N THR A 49 20.45 -31.85 -45.82
CA THR A 49 20.64 -33.29 -45.70
C THR A 49 22.10 -33.69 -45.89
N GLY A 50 22.57 -34.73 -45.18
CA GLY A 50 23.82 -35.42 -45.48
C GLY A 50 23.98 -36.75 -44.73
N SER A 51 23.68 -37.85 -45.42
CA SER A 51 24.19 -39.23 -45.22
C SER A 51 25.05 -39.55 -46.46
N PRO A 52 26.09 -40.44 -46.48
CA PRO A 52 25.87 -41.88 -46.22
C PRO A 52 27.08 -42.78 -45.79
N THR A 53 26.74 -44.07 -45.55
CA THR A 53 27.49 -45.35 -45.73
C THR A 53 28.59 -45.82 -44.74
N PRO A 54 28.51 -47.08 -44.23
CA PRO A 54 29.52 -47.73 -43.38
C PRO A 54 30.43 -48.71 -44.14
N ALA A 55 31.67 -48.94 -43.67
CA ALA A 55 32.40 -50.19 -43.97
C ALA A 55 33.62 -50.47 -43.06
N VAL A 56 33.69 -51.73 -42.60
CA VAL A 56 34.87 -52.58 -42.27
C VAL A 56 35.64 -52.39 -40.94
N THR A 57 35.53 -53.42 -40.10
CA THR A 57 36.35 -53.80 -38.94
C THR A 57 37.67 -54.46 -39.38
N PRO A 58 38.75 -54.40 -38.57
CA PRO A 58 39.11 -55.60 -37.81
C PRO A 58 39.69 -55.36 -36.40
N ARG A 59 39.68 -56.48 -35.65
CA ARG A 59 40.17 -56.74 -34.29
C ARG A 59 41.53 -56.09 -33.97
N THR A 60 41.76 -55.70 -32.71
CA THR A 60 42.88 -56.18 -31.85
C THR A 60 42.90 -55.50 -30.48
N SER A 61 43.27 -56.32 -29.48
CA SER A 61 43.79 -56.02 -28.13
C SER A 61 42.92 -55.26 -27.13
N ALA A 62 42.45 -56.00 -26.11
CA ALA A 62 42.02 -55.48 -24.83
C ALA A 62 43.22 -54.86 -24.07
N PRO A 63 43.13 -53.61 -23.59
CA PRO A 63 44.08 -53.04 -22.64
C PRO A 63 43.75 -53.45 -21.18
N PRO A 64 44.73 -53.44 -20.26
CA PRO A 64 44.57 -53.90 -18.88
C PRO A 64 43.66 -52.99 -18.06
N ARG A 65 42.94 -53.62 -17.11
CA ARG A 65 42.06 -53.01 -16.12
C ARG A 65 42.75 -51.83 -15.39
N PRO A 66 42.17 -50.61 -15.39
CA PRO A 66 42.63 -49.55 -14.52
C PRO A 66 42.39 -49.95 -13.06
N SER A 67 43.45 -49.85 -12.27
CA SER A 67 43.43 -49.96 -10.81
C SER A 67 42.45 -48.93 -10.23
N VAL A 68 41.46 -49.42 -9.48
CA VAL A 68 40.51 -48.59 -8.73
C VAL A 68 41.30 -47.79 -7.68
N PRO A 69 41.29 -46.44 -7.71
CA PRO A 69 41.86 -45.66 -6.62
C PRO A 69 41.00 -45.84 -5.35
N PRO A 70 41.58 -45.82 -4.14
CA PRO A 70 40.80 -45.84 -2.92
C PRO A 70 39.87 -44.63 -2.90
N ALA A 71 38.59 -44.88 -2.65
CA ALA A 71 37.55 -43.86 -2.54
C ALA A 71 38.00 -42.76 -1.56
N ALA A 72 38.31 -41.58 -2.08
CA ALA A 72 38.46 -40.39 -1.27
C ALA A 72 37.14 -40.19 -0.54
N ARG A 73 37.17 -40.30 0.79
CA ARG A 73 36.03 -39.97 1.64
C ARG A 73 35.69 -38.52 1.38
N SER A 74 34.61 -38.26 0.64
CA SER A 74 34.02 -36.93 0.57
C SER A 74 33.51 -36.61 1.97
N HIS A 75 34.24 -35.78 2.70
CA HIS A 75 33.70 -35.12 3.87
C HIS A 75 32.60 -34.21 3.35
N ALA A 76 31.34 -34.66 3.48
CA ALA A 76 30.19 -33.82 3.18
C ALA A 76 30.26 -32.61 4.11
N VAL A 77 30.68 -31.47 3.57
CA VAL A 77 30.54 -30.18 4.24
C VAL A 77 29.03 -29.94 4.31
N LEU A 78 28.48 -30.09 5.51
CA LEU A 78 27.08 -29.74 5.76
C LEU A 78 26.89 -28.27 5.35
N PRO A 79 25.91 -27.94 4.48
CA PRO A 79 25.64 -26.55 4.16
C PRO A 79 25.35 -25.80 5.46
N PRO A 80 25.88 -24.58 5.65
CA PRO A 80 25.57 -23.79 6.83
C PRO A 80 24.06 -23.66 6.95
N ARG A 81 23.53 -24.06 8.11
CA ARG A 81 22.10 -23.99 8.42
C ARG A 81 21.63 -22.55 8.20
N ALA A 82 20.83 -22.33 7.16
CA ALA A 82 20.22 -21.02 6.92
C ALA A 82 19.46 -20.61 8.18
N THR A 83 19.93 -19.57 8.86
CA THR A 83 19.22 -18.99 9.98
C THR A 83 17.90 -18.45 9.45
N ALA A 84 16.78 -18.96 9.96
CA ALA A 84 15.47 -18.42 9.62
C ALA A 84 15.48 -16.91 9.88
N PRO A 85 15.05 -16.05 8.92
CA PRO A 85 15.00 -14.62 9.14
C PRO A 85 14.18 -14.32 10.39
N ALA A 86 14.70 -13.43 11.25
CA ALA A 86 13.98 -12.97 12.42
C ALA A 86 12.57 -12.47 12.02
N ALA A 87 11.55 -12.92 12.75
CA ALA A 87 10.17 -12.51 12.51
C ALA A 87 10.04 -11.00 12.71
N PHE A 88 9.37 -10.34 11.76
CA PHE A 88 9.06 -8.91 11.87
C PHE A 88 8.07 -8.71 13.02
N LYS A 89 8.37 -7.75 13.91
CA LYS A 89 7.39 -7.29 14.90
C LYS A 89 6.44 -6.31 14.23
N PRO A 90 5.11 -6.52 14.33
CA PRO A 90 4.16 -5.60 13.76
C PRO A 90 4.34 -4.19 14.30
N VAL A 91 4.20 -3.19 13.43
CA VAL A 91 4.25 -1.77 13.77
C VAL A 91 2.82 -1.27 13.90
N THR A 92 2.40 -0.91 15.11
CA THR A 92 1.09 -0.29 15.37
C THR A 92 1.26 1.20 15.62
N VAL A 93 0.46 2.02 14.94
CA VAL A 93 0.47 3.48 15.08
C VAL A 93 -0.94 3.95 15.37
N HIS A 94 -1.08 4.80 16.39
CA HIS A 94 -2.34 5.46 16.69
C HIS A 94 -2.59 6.59 15.69
N ALA A 95 -3.80 6.70 15.15
CA ALA A 95 -4.11 7.71 14.14
C ALA A 95 -3.93 9.14 14.67
N ALA A 96 -4.23 9.35 15.96
CA ALA A 96 -4.08 10.65 16.61
C ALA A 96 -2.64 11.00 17.03
N ASP A 97 -1.66 10.11 16.80
CA ASP A 97 -0.24 10.36 17.12
C ASP A 97 0.20 11.74 16.56
N PRO A 98 0.82 12.61 17.39
CA PRO A 98 1.25 13.94 16.96
C PRO A 98 2.31 13.92 15.84
N ALA A 99 3.00 12.81 15.62
CA ALA A 99 3.91 12.64 14.49
C ALA A 99 3.20 12.46 13.14
N ASN A 100 1.88 12.22 13.14
CA ASN A 100 1.10 12.09 11.91
C ASN A 100 0.72 13.46 11.33
N LEU A 101 0.60 13.51 10.00
CA LEU A 101 0.13 14.71 9.30
C LEU A 101 -1.38 14.66 9.15
N ARG A 102 -2.04 15.73 9.56
CA ARG A 102 -3.49 15.93 9.42
C ARG A 102 -3.71 17.21 8.65
N VAL A 103 -4.26 17.11 7.44
CA VAL A 103 -4.70 18.25 6.66
C VAL A 103 -6.22 18.31 6.82
N GLY A 104 -6.72 19.21 7.65
CA GLY A 104 -8.16 19.37 7.92
C GLY A 104 -8.84 18.24 8.72
N ALA A 105 -8.29 17.02 8.72
CA ALA A 105 -8.71 15.93 9.59
C ALA A 105 -8.49 16.28 11.08
N ARG A 106 -9.36 15.79 11.97
CA ARG A 106 -9.38 16.21 13.38
C ARG A 106 -9.34 15.02 14.32
N VAL A 107 -8.70 15.21 15.48
CA VAL A 107 -8.80 14.28 16.60
C VAL A 107 -10.17 14.43 17.24
N ILE A 108 -10.86 13.32 17.47
CA ILE A 108 -12.18 13.25 18.07
C ILE A 108 -12.09 12.32 19.28
N ALA A 109 -12.65 12.75 20.41
CA ALA A 109 -12.76 11.90 21.59
C ALA A 109 -13.62 10.67 21.29
N CYS A 110 -13.16 9.51 21.72
CA CYS A 110 -13.82 8.23 21.50
C CYS A 110 -13.51 7.29 22.67
N PRO A 111 -14.43 7.18 23.66
CA PRO A 111 -14.18 6.39 24.87
C PRO A 111 -13.95 4.89 24.62
N THR A 112 -14.45 4.38 23.49
CA THR A 112 -14.34 2.97 23.10
C THR A 112 -13.12 2.69 22.21
N CYS A 113 -12.39 3.74 21.82
CA CYS A 113 -11.22 3.67 20.98
C CYS A 113 -9.95 3.45 21.80
N VAL A 114 -8.91 2.91 21.17
CA VAL A 114 -7.56 2.89 21.74
C VAL A 114 -7.17 4.31 22.11
N ASP A 115 -6.55 4.50 23.29
CA ASP A 115 -6.12 5.79 23.82
C ASP A 115 -7.22 6.88 23.86
N GLY A 116 -8.50 6.48 23.87
CA GLY A 116 -9.63 7.38 24.06
C GLY A 116 -9.91 8.33 22.89
N SER A 117 -9.32 8.11 21.71
CA SER A 117 -9.49 9.01 20.58
C SER A 117 -9.38 8.34 19.21
N ARG A 118 -9.84 9.03 18.17
CA ARG A 118 -9.73 8.64 16.77
C ARG A 118 -9.52 9.88 15.91
N VAL A 119 -9.19 9.70 14.64
CA VAL A 119 -9.10 10.80 13.67
C VAL A 119 -10.24 10.70 12.67
N GLY A 120 -11.04 11.76 12.58
CA GLY A 120 -12.15 11.86 11.66
C GLY A 120 -12.12 13.13 10.82
N TYR A 121 -13.25 13.42 10.18
CA TYR A 121 -13.39 14.47 9.15
C TYR A 121 -12.45 14.25 7.95
N ILE A 122 -12.12 13.00 7.65
CA ILE A 122 -11.34 12.61 6.47
C ILE A 122 -12.28 12.59 5.26
N GLY A 123 -11.96 13.35 4.22
CA GLY A 123 -12.85 13.50 3.07
C GLY A 123 -12.76 14.87 2.40
N GLY A 124 -13.12 14.93 1.11
CA GLY A 124 -12.91 16.11 0.28
C GLY A 124 -11.44 16.53 0.29
N PRO A 125 -11.09 17.77 0.71
CA PRO A 125 -9.70 18.21 0.81
C PRO A 125 -8.97 17.65 2.05
N ASN A 126 -9.70 17.05 3.01
CA ASN A 126 -9.15 16.64 4.28
C ASN A 126 -8.53 15.25 4.22
N THR A 127 -7.30 15.11 4.72
CA THR A 127 -6.53 13.86 4.70
C THR A 127 -5.82 13.59 6.02
N LEU A 128 -5.58 12.31 6.28
CA LEU A 128 -4.70 11.82 7.34
C LEU A 128 -3.54 11.09 6.68
N ALA A 129 -2.29 11.42 7.01
CA ALA A 129 -1.13 10.62 6.65
C ALA A 129 -0.43 10.13 7.91
N VAL A 130 -0.37 8.80 8.06
CA VAL A 130 0.24 8.12 9.19
C VAL A 130 1.66 7.73 8.86
N ARG A 131 2.60 8.05 9.76
CA ARG A 131 4.02 7.70 9.57
C ARG A 131 4.28 6.30 10.07
N VAL A 132 4.72 5.41 9.18
CA VAL A 132 5.18 4.06 9.54
C VAL A 132 6.69 4.02 9.41
N THR A 133 7.38 3.56 10.45
CA THR A 133 8.84 3.43 10.48
C THR A 133 9.27 2.00 10.79
N GLY A 134 10.48 1.62 10.38
CA GLY A 134 11.06 0.33 10.77
C GLY A 134 10.61 -0.84 9.91
N VAL A 135 10.09 -0.59 8.70
CA VAL A 135 9.78 -1.65 7.74
C VAL A 135 11.10 -2.34 7.31
N PRO A 136 11.33 -3.63 7.60
CA PRO A 136 12.66 -4.24 7.49
C PRO A 136 13.09 -4.49 6.05
N ARG A 137 12.12 -4.65 5.14
CA ARG A 137 12.32 -4.88 3.71
C ARG A 137 11.19 -4.27 2.89
N ALA A 138 11.52 -3.84 1.68
CA ALA A 138 10.50 -3.46 0.72
C ALA A 138 9.70 -4.71 0.28
N GLY A 139 8.40 -4.57 0.07
CA GLY A 139 7.55 -5.68 -0.35
C GLY A 139 6.10 -5.52 0.07
N GLU A 140 5.32 -6.57 -0.12
CA GLU A 140 3.93 -6.66 0.34
C GLU A 140 3.86 -6.90 1.85
N TRP A 141 3.04 -6.10 2.51
CA TRP A 141 2.74 -6.18 3.95
C TRP A 141 1.24 -6.14 4.17
N THR A 142 0.77 -6.71 5.27
CA THR A 142 -0.63 -6.59 5.67
C THR A 142 -0.82 -5.30 6.45
N LEU A 143 -1.65 -4.40 5.93
CA LEU A 143 -2.14 -3.25 6.68
C LEU A 143 -3.48 -3.62 7.30
N SER A 144 -3.52 -3.73 8.63
CA SER A 144 -4.75 -3.74 9.41
C SER A 144 -5.13 -2.31 9.78
N VAL A 145 -6.41 -1.97 9.64
CA VAL A 145 -6.96 -0.66 10.00
C VAL A 145 -8.12 -0.88 10.95
N VAL A 146 -8.08 -0.24 12.12
CA VAL A 146 -9.22 -0.13 13.03
C VAL A 146 -9.91 1.21 12.76
N TYR A 147 -11.21 1.16 12.49
CA TYR A 147 -11.99 2.30 12.01
C TYR A 147 -13.44 2.26 12.50
N GLU A 148 -14.13 3.38 12.41
CA GLU A 148 -15.54 3.54 12.76
C GLU A 148 -16.31 4.25 11.64
N THR A 149 -17.55 3.83 11.40
CA THR A 149 -18.51 4.55 10.56
C THR A 149 -19.94 4.13 10.87
N GLU A 150 -20.88 5.09 10.78
CA GLU A 150 -22.32 4.86 10.94
C GLU A 150 -23.02 4.35 9.67
N GLN A 151 -22.48 4.67 8.50
CA GLN A 151 -22.95 4.18 7.21
C GLN A 151 -21.78 3.65 6.38
N PRO A 152 -22.04 2.86 5.32
CA PRO A 152 -20.99 2.50 4.38
C PRO A 152 -20.28 3.72 3.79
N ARG A 153 -18.95 3.71 3.86
CA ARG A 153 -18.08 4.77 3.34
C ARG A 153 -16.91 4.18 2.57
N THR A 154 -16.44 4.92 1.57
CA THR A 154 -15.22 4.57 0.82
C THR A 154 -13.99 5.12 1.54
N LEU A 155 -12.99 4.27 1.76
CA LEU A 155 -11.66 4.65 2.23
C LEU A 155 -10.66 4.49 1.09
N LYS A 156 -9.95 5.57 0.74
CA LYS A 156 -8.84 5.53 -0.21
C LYS A 156 -7.51 5.58 0.53
N ILE A 157 -6.57 4.75 0.11
CA ILE A 157 -5.27 4.55 0.76
C ILE A 157 -4.17 4.68 -0.30
N ALA A 158 -3.11 5.44 -0.01
CA ALA A 158 -1.92 5.54 -0.85
C ALA A 158 -0.63 5.58 -0.01
N VAL A 159 0.39 4.84 -0.43
CA VAL A 159 1.71 4.80 0.23
C VAL A 159 2.66 5.70 -0.54
N ASP A 160 3.24 6.71 0.11
CA ASP A 160 4.20 7.67 -0.47
C ASP A 160 3.76 8.27 -1.82
N GLY A 161 2.45 8.52 -2.00
CA GLY A 161 1.90 9.05 -3.26
C GLY A 161 1.78 8.02 -4.40
N GLY A 162 2.01 6.74 -4.12
CA GLY A 162 1.84 5.65 -5.08
C GLY A 162 0.38 5.32 -5.42
N PRO A 163 0.14 4.15 -6.05
CA PRO A 163 -1.19 3.74 -6.50
C PRO A 163 -2.22 3.72 -5.38
N VAL A 164 -3.42 4.20 -5.70
CA VAL A 164 -4.55 4.24 -4.75
C VAL A 164 -5.16 2.84 -4.61
N ARG A 165 -5.49 2.49 -3.36
CA ARG A 165 -6.38 1.36 -3.02
C ARG A 165 -7.67 1.93 -2.45
N GLU A 166 -8.80 1.45 -2.96
CA GLU A 166 -10.12 1.87 -2.50
C GLU A 166 -10.82 0.69 -1.82
N LEU A 167 -11.45 0.95 -0.68
CA LEU A 167 -12.23 -0.02 0.08
C LEU A 167 -13.61 0.56 0.40
N ALA A 168 -14.66 -0.20 0.11
CA ALA A 168 -16.00 0.09 0.63
C ALA A 168 -16.17 -0.57 2.00
N LEU A 169 -16.41 0.23 3.04
CA LEU A 169 -16.40 -0.20 4.43
C LEU A 169 -17.72 0.14 5.12
N ALA A 170 -18.45 -0.87 5.61
CA ALA A 170 -19.77 -0.71 6.23
C ALA A 170 -19.72 -0.26 7.70
N GLY A 171 -18.59 -0.45 8.41
CA GLY A 171 -18.51 -0.18 9.85
C GLY A 171 -19.37 -1.13 10.67
N ALA A 172 -19.72 -0.71 11.89
CA ALA A 172 -20.70 -1.37 12.76
C ALA A 172 -22.00 -0.55 12.92
N GLY A 173 -22.24 0.43 12.04
CA GLY A 173 -23.41 1.32 12.16
C GLY A 173 -23.30 2.31 13.32
N SER A 174 -22.10 2.56 13.85
CA SER A 174 -21.85 3.43 15.00
C SER A 174 -20.46 4.03 14.96
N TRP A 175 -20.32 5.30 15.35
CA TRP A 175 -19.03 5.96 15.57
C TRP A 175 -18.33 5.54 16.88
N LEU A 176 -19.00 4.74 17.72
CA LEU A 176 -18.49 4.27 19.00
C LEU A 176 -18.13 2.78 18.98
N ILE A 177 -18.25 2.10 17.85
CA ILE A 177 -17.92 0.67 17.75
C ILE A 177 -16.80 0.51 16.72
N PRO A 178 -15.54 0.40 17.18
CA PRO A 178 -14.41 0.12 16.31
C PRO A 178 -14.55 -1.24 15.63
N VAL A 179 -14.31 -1.28 14.33
CA VAL A 179 -14.20 -2.51 13.54
C VAL A 179 -12.85 -2.55 12.84
N ARG A 180 -12.45 -3.74 12.36
CA ARG A 180 -11.17 -3.94 11.69
C ARG A 180 -11.37 -4.35 10.23
N THR A 181 -10.52 -3.80 9.35
CA THR A 181 -10.31 -4.31 7.99
C THR A 181 -8.84 -4.59 7.77
N SER A 182 -8.51 -5.34 6.73
CA SER A 182 -7.13 -5.63 6.35
C SER A 182 -6.98 -5.67 4.83
N LEU A 183 -5.87 -5.14 4.33
CA LEU A 183 -5.49 -5.23 2.93
C LEU A 183 -3.97 -5.42 2.79
N ARG A 184 -3.54 -5.89 1.62
CA ARG A 184 -2.12 -5.94 1.27
C ARG A 184 -1.69 -4.64 0.59
N LEU A 185 -0.57 -4.10 1.04
CA LEU A 185 0.07 -2.92 0.47
C LEU A 185 1.56 -3.15 0.27
N ARG A 186 2.09 -2.58 -0.80
CA ARG A 186 3.53 -2.54 -1.03
C ARG A 186 4.14 -1.38 -0.26
N LEU A 187 5.03 -1.66 0.68
CA LEU A 187 5.77 -0.66 1.46
C LEU A 187 7.25 -0.66 1.06
N PRO A 188 7.94 0.50 1.09
CA PRO A 188 9.39 0.55 0.97
C PRO A 188 10.06 0.04 2.25
N LYS A 189 11.36 -0.25 2.18
CA LYS A 189 12.19 -0.47 3.37
C LYS A 189 12.35 0.84 4.12
N GLY A 190 12.31 0.80 5.46
CA GLY A 190 12.54 1.95 6.32
C GLY A 190 11.24 2.64 6.71
N ALA A 191 11.11 3.92 6.39
CA ALA A 191 9.95 4.74 6.74
C ALA A 191 9.13 5.10 5.49
N CYS A 192 7.81 5.21 5.67
CA CYS A 192 6.88 5.65 4.63
C CYS A 192 5.68 6.38 5.26
N TRP A 193 4.93 7.09 4.43
CA TRP A 193 3.65 7.68 4.77
C TRP A 193 2.51 6.87 4.15
N ILE A 194 1.56 6.47 4.98
CA ILE A 194 0.30 5.87 4.52
C ILE A 194 -0.77 6.93 4.63
N ARG A 195 -1.24 7.42 3.49
CA ARG A 195 -2.27 8.46 3.39
C ARG A 195 -3.65 7.84 3.25
N PHE A 196 -4.57 8.29 4.08
CA PHE A 196 -6.00 7.97 4.12
C PHE A 196 -6.79 9.20 3.68
N PHE A 197 -7.68 9.02 2.71
CA PHE A 197 -8.45 10.11 2.10
C PHE A 197 -9.73 9.59 1.43
N ASN A 198 -10.59 10.51 1.01
CA ASN A 198 -11.68 10.25 0.08
C ASN A 198 -12.03 11.59 -0.58
N ASP A 199 -11.55 11.84 -1.79
CA ASP A 199 -11.75 13.09 -2.52
C ASP A 199 -13.20 13.28 -3.02
N THR A 200 -14.00 12.21 -3.04
CA THR A 200 -15.38 12.19 -3.54
C THR A 200 -16.44 12.03 -2.44
N GLY A 201 -16.05 12.04 -1.16
CA GLY A 201 -16.97 11.82 -0.05
C GLY A 201 -16.24 11.87 1.30
N SER A 202 -16.88 11.41 2.38
CA SER A 202 -16.18 11.23 3.65
C SER A 202 -15.79 9.76 3.86
N ALA A 203 -14.56 9.55 4.30
CA ALA A 203 -14.04 8.25 4.71
C ALA A 203 -14.52 7.89 6.12
N PRO A 204 -14.39 6.63 6.54
CA PRO A 204 -14.48 6.27 7.95
C PRO A 204 -13.44 7.01 8.80
N ASP A 205 -13.72 7.13 10.08
CA ASP A 205 -12.74 7.63 11.04
C ASP A 205 -11.76 6.52 11.38
N ILE A 206 -10.49 6.87 11.62
CA ILE A 206 -9.41 5.91 11.83
C ILE A 206 -8.96 6.00 13.29
N ASN A 207 -8.91 4.87 13.99
CA ASN A 207 -8.37 4.78 15.35
C ASN A 207 -6.89 4.35 15.34
N THR A 208 -6.59 3.18 14.77
CA THR A 208 -5.22 2.63 14.70
C THR A 208 -4.95 1.95 13.38
N ILE A 209 -3.67 1.89 13.02
CA ILE A 209 -3.19 1.02 11.95
C ILE A 209 -2.11 0.08 12.48
N THR A 210 -2.04 -1.12 11.91
CA THR A 210 -0.98 -2.10 12.20
C THR A 210 -0.44 -2.65 10.90
N VAL A 211 0.87 -2.57 10.72
CA VAL A 211 1.60 -3.21 9.61
C VAL A 211 2.25 -4.49 10.13
N GLY A 212 1.98 -5.63 9.48
CA GLY A 212 2.44 -6.96 9.90
C GLY A 212 2.64 -7.94 8.75
#